data_AF-A0A1G7X3B7-F1
#
_entry.id   AF-A0A1G7X3B7-F1
#
_cell.length_a   1.000
_cell.length_b   1.000
_cell.length_c   1.000
_cell.angle_alpha   90.00
_cell.angle_beta   90.00
_cell.angle_gamma   90.00
#
_symmetry.space_group_name_H-M   'P 1'
#
loop_
_entity.id
_entity.type
_entity.pdbx_description
1 polymer ?
#
loop_
_entity_poly.entity_id
_entity_poly.type
_entity_poly.pdbx_seq_one_letter_code
_entity_poly.pdbx_strand_id
1 'polypeptide(L)'
;MAHSRTLRGRRLGKPLSAARIEVFERANGVSLPDGYRDFLLLVGDGGLGPGHGLCELSTWRTVELPGNVMSIELPEGTFPGLRVAYHGGADVTVLLLTGSFTGRLVDLVGEVRTEVRQERDFTEWYLNWLMAEGVSLRVTPPRPEHVLVDVVLGSPDGAERARAVHELGALPDVAAGTVELVEQAALRDPCPGVRFQAVQLMGELDLPVVGVYLAALRDPSRSVRRRALVHLLRLAGDTSAWQEGLAVVRSTSDAATVHIADDLEERRARGTVIPEEVRQAS
;
A
#
# COMPACT_ATOMS: atom_id res chain seq x y z
N MET A 1 -4.31 -32.17 0.31
CA MET A 1 -5.68 -31.67 0.10
C MET A 1 -5.62 -30.16 -0.12
N ALA A 2 -5.65 -29.72 -1.37
CA ALA A 2 -5.50 -28.32 -1.74
C ALA A 2 -6.74 -27.52 -1.31
N HIS A 3 -6.56 -26.59 -0.38
CA HIS A 3 -7.59 -25.61 -0.04
C HIS A 3 -7.59 -24.55 -1.14
N SER A 4 -8.38 -24.79 -2.20
CA SER A 4 -8.76 -23.76 -3.17
C SER A 4 -9.58 -22.68 -2.45
N ARG A 5 -8.90 -21.77 -1.76
CA ARG A 5 -9.50 -20.49 -1.32
C ARG A 5 -9.59 -19.63 -2.56
N THR A 6 -10.82 -19.27 -2.89
CA THR A 6 -11.21 -18.55 -4.09
C THR A 6 -10.39 -17.26 -4.23
N LEU A 7 -9.46 -17.23 -5.19
CA LEU A 7 -8.70 -16.02 -5.59
C LEU A 7 -9.59 -14.95 -6.26
N ARG A 8 -10.90 -15.23 -6.40
CA ARG A 8 -11.88 -14.32 -7.01
C ARG A 8 -11.98 -13.04 -6.19
N GLY A 9 -11.37 -11.97 -6.69
CA GLY A 9 -11.57 -10.60 -6.21
C GLY A 9 -10.34 -9.87 -5.69
N ARG A 10 -9.15 -10.49 -5.64
CA ARG A 10 -7.91 -9.75 -5.33
C ARG A 10 -7.29 -9.22 -6.63
N ARG A 11 -7.11 -7.89 -6.69
CA ARG A 11 -6.37 -7.21 -7.76
C ARG A 11 -4.93 -6.96 -7.31
N LEU A 12 -4.03 -6.77 -8.27
CA LEU A 12 -2.73 -6.16 -8.00
C LEU A 12 -2.94 -4.71 -7.56
N GLY A 13 -2.09 -4.21 -6.67
CA GLY A 13 -2.03 -2.77 -6.40
C GLY A 13 -1.42 -2.02 -7.59
N LYS A 14 -1.47 -0.68 -7.54
CA LYS A 14 -0.91 0.15 -8.62
C LYS A 14 0.61 0.02 -8.68
N PRO A 15 1.21 0.11 -9.87
CA PRO A 15 2.67 0.24 -9.99
C PRO A 15 3.19 1.47 -9.24
N LEU A 16 4.42 1.39 -8.74
CA LEU A 16 5.13 2.49 -8.10
C LEU A 16 5.93 3.29 -9.11
N SER A 17 6.13 4.57 -8.83
CA SER A 17 7.10 5.38 -9.57
C SER A 17 8.54 5.01 -9.18
N ALA A 18 9.49 5.21 -10.10
CA ALA A 18 10.91 5.02 -9.83
C ALA A 18 11.38 5.82 -8.60
N ALA A 19 10.92 7.07 -8.50
CA ALA A 19 11.12 7.95 -7.35
C ALA A 19 10.73 7.32 -6.00
N ARG A 20 9.56 6.66 -5.93
CA ARG A 20 9.10 5.99 -4.70
C ARG A 20 9.98 4.79 -4.34
N ILE A 21 10.42 4.04 -5.35
CA ILE A 21 11.32 2.90 -5.14
C ILE A 21 12.70 3.37 -4.67
N GLU A 22 13.24 4.45 -5.25
CA GLU A 22 14.53 5.02 -4.84
C GLU A 22 14.52 5.54 -3.41
N VAL A 23 13.40 6.13 -2.97
CA VAL A 23 13.22 6.53 -1.57
C VAL A 23 13.29 5.31 -0.65
N PHE A 24 12.61 4.22 -1.02
CA PHE A 24 12.66 2.97 -0.26
C PHE A 24 14.09 2.43 -0.15
N GLU A 25 14.79 2.34 -1.27
CA GLU A 25 16.16 1.83 -1.37
C GLU A 25 17.12 2.65 -0.52
N ARG A 26 17.04 3.99 -0.64
CA ARG A 26 17.85 4.92 0.15
C ARG A 26 17.57 4.82 1.63
N ALA A 27 16.30 4.73 2.04
CA ALA A 27 15.91 4.64 3.45
C ALA A 27 16.41 3.33 4.11
N ASN A 28 16.55 2.27 3.33
CA ASN A 28 17.01 0.97 3.82
C ASN A 28 18.50 0.69 3.56
N GLY A 29 19.18 1.52 2.76
CA GLY A 29 20.56 1.27 2.32
C GLY A 29 20.68 0.01 1.46
N VAL A 30 19.65 -0.32 0.67
CA VAL A 30 19.59 -1.52 -0.18
C VAL A 30 19.30 -1.15 -1.62
N SER A 31 19.58 -2.04 -2.56
CA SER A 31 19.06 -1.99 -3.93
C SER A 31 18.12 -3.17 -4.13
N LEU A 32 16.93 -2.93 -4.66
CA LEU A 32 15.98 -4.01 -4.95
C LEU A 32 16.50 -4.85 -6.12
N PRO A 33 16.39 -6.19 -6.04
CA PRO A 33 16.71 -7.06 -7.18
C PRO A 33 15.87 -6.72 -8.42
N ASP A 34 16.51 -6.70 -9.60
CA ASP A 34 15.92 -6.22 -10.87
C ASP A 34 14.51 -6.79 -11.14
N GLY A 35 14.33 -8.11 -11.00
CA GLY A 35 13.04 -8.75 -11.26
C GLY A 35 11.90 -8.25 -10.37
N TYR A 36 12.17 -7.92 -9.11
CA TYR A 36 11.16 -7.35 -8.21
C TYR A 36 10.98 -5.85 -8.44
N ARG A 37 12.07 -5.12 -8.75
CA ARG A 37 11.99 -3.70 -9.13
C ARG A 37 11.12 -3.51 -10.37
N ASP A 38 11.32 -4.30 -11.41
CA ASP A 38 10.52 -4.27 -12.65
C ASP A 38 9.05 -4.60 -12.37
N PHE A 39 8.78 -5.59 -11.51
CA PHE A 39 7.42 -5.90 -11.09
C PHE A 39 6.72 -4.70 -10.45
N LEU A 40 7.40 -4.00 -9.54
CA LEU A 40 6.84 -2.81 -8.89
C LEU A 40 6.60 -1.66 -9.87
N LEU A 41 7.49 -1.47 -10.84
CA LEU A 41 7.39 -0.41 -11.84
C LEU A 41 6.31 -0.66 -12.90
N LEU A 42 6.10 -1.92 -13.28
CA LEU A 42 5.33 -2.28 -14.48
C LEU A 42 4.03 -3.04 -14.18
N VAL A 43 3.98 -3.77 -13.06
CA VAL A 43 2.92 -4.74 -12.78
C VAL A 43 2.05 -4.30 -11.60
N GLY A 44 2.66 -3.99 -10.45
CA GLY A 44 1.92 -3.50 -9.29
C GLY A 44 2.66 -3.58 -7.96
N ASP A 45 2.15 -2.86 -6.96
CA ASP A 45 2.58 -2.96 -5.56
C ASP A 45 1.61 -3.86 -4.78
N GLY A 46 2.06 -5.07 -4.41
CA GLY A 46 1.26 -6.03 -3.61
C GLY A 46 -0.05 -6.53 -4.24
N GLY A 47 -0.90 -7.12 -3.40
CA GLY A 47 -2.24 -7.58 -3.80
C GLY A 47 -2.29 -9.04 -4.24
N LEU A 48 -2.61 -9.31 -5.51
CA LEU A 48 -2.80 -10.67 -6.02
C LEU A 48 -1.52 -11.51 -5.89
N GLY A 49 -1.58 -12.61 -5.14
CA GLY A 49 -0.45 -13.47 -4.87
C GLY A 49 -0.83 -14.71 -4.05
N PRO A 50 0.14 -15.59 -3.76
CA PRO A 50 -0.07 -16.81 -3.00
C PRO A 50 -0.65 -16.54 -1.61
N GLY A 51 -1.41 -17.51 -1.08
CA GLY A 51 -2.00 -17.44 0.26
C GLY A 51 -2.89 -16.22 0.51
N HIS A 52 -2.40 -15.23 1.26
CA HIS A 52 -3.04 -13.95 1.57
C HIS A 52 -2.69 -12.81 0.61
N GLY A 53 -1.83 -13.04 -0.37
CA GLY A 53 -1.46 -12.07 -1.39
C GLY A 53 -0.02 -11.60 -1.28
N LEU A 54 0.39 -10.81 -2.28
CA LEU A 54 1.67 -10.13 -2.26
C LEU A 54 1.64 -8.99 -1.23
N CYS A 55 2.76 -8.84 -0.51
CA CYS A 55 2.99 -7.70 0.35
C CYS A 55 3.23 -6.46 -0.51
N GLU A 56 2.65 -5.34 -0.10
CA GLU A 56 3.02 -4.05 -0.64
C GLU A 56 4.38 -3.65 -0.08
N LEU A 57 5.24 -3.08 -0.93
CA LEU A 57 6.46 -2.38 -0.53
C LEU A 57 6.11 -1.26 0.43
N SER A 58 4.94 -0.64 0.21
CA SER A 58 4.31 0.35 1.09
C SER A 58 3.26 -0.30 2.00
N THR A 59 3.63 -0.91 3.13
CA THR A 59 2.65 -1.48 4.09
C THR A 59 1.81 -0.40 4.77
N TRP A 60 0.72 0.03 4.13
CA TRP A 60 -0.20 1.11 4.54
C TRP A 60 -1.06 0.85 5.79
N ARG A 61 -0.76 -0.17 6.61
CA ARG A 61 -1.38 -0.32 7.94
C ARG A 61 -0.66 0.46 9.03
N THR A 62 0.55 0.87 8.76
CA THR A 62 1.42 1.68 9.58
C THR A 62 2.04 2.67 8.60
N VAL A 63 2.38 3.87 9.04
CA VAL A 63 2.98 4.86 8.14
C VAL A 63 4.47 4.53 7.96
N GLU A 64 4.74 3.26 7.67
CA GLU A 64 6.05 2.71 7.44
C GLU A 64 6.48 3.00 6.01
N LEU A 65 7.64 3.63 5.88
CA LEU A 65 8.78 2.86 5.41
C LEU A 65 9.77 2.79 6.59
N PRO A 66 10.34 1.60 6.85
CA PRO A 66 11.33 1.02 5.94
C PRO A 66 11.02 -0.46 5.64
N GLY A 67 10.00 -0.72 4.82
CA GLY A 67 9.69 -2.04 4.27
C GLY A 67 9.38 -3.15 5.27
N ASN A 68 8.84 -4.25 4.78
CA ASN A 68 8.91 -5.51 5.51
C ASN A 68 10.34 -6.08 5.51
N VAL A 69 11.36 -5.24 5.68
CA VAL A 69 12.75 -5.64 5.70
C VAL A 69 13.06 -6.25 7.07
N MET A 70 13.70 -7.41 7.04
CA MET A 70 14.04 -8.19 8.21
C MET A 70 15.39 -8.86 8.02
N SER A 71 16.05 -9.16 9.14
CA SER A 71 17.25 -9.98 9.13
C SER A 71 16.86 -11.45 8.98
N ILE A 72 17.42 -12.10 7.96
CA ILE A 72 17.28 -13.53 7.70
C ILE A 72 18.58 -14.22 8.05
N GLU A 73 18.52 -15.20 8.95
CA GLU A 73 19.65 -16.04 9.30
C GLU A 73 19.69 -17.27 8.39
N LEU A 74 20.81 -17.41 7.67
CA LEU A 74 21.16 -18.57 6.87
C LEU A 74 22.49 -19.16 7.38
N PRO A 75 22.82 -20.42 7.06
CA PRO A 75 24.10 -21.02 7.44
C PRO A 75 25.34 -20.20 7.04
N GLU A 76 25.24 -19.43 5.95
CA GLU A 76 26.31 -18.61 5.40
C GLU A 76 26.40 -17.20 6.01
N GLY A 77 25.41 -16.80 6.82
CA GLY A 77 25.39 -15.49 7.49
C GLY A 77 23.99 -14.88 7.60
N THR A 78 23.97 -13.61 8.02
CA THR A 78 22.74 -12.82 8.16
C THR A 78 22.57 -11.89 6.96
N PHE A 79 21.38 -11.92 6.35
CA PHE A 79 21.08 -11.16 5.14
C PHE A 79 19.79 -10.34 5.32
N PRO A 80 19.71 -9.09 4.82
CA PRO A 80 18.46 -8.35 4.78
C PRO A 80 17.51 -8.98 3.75
N GLY A 81 16.26 -9.17 4.15
CA GLY A 81 15.22 -9.74 3.31
C GLY A 81 13.90 -8.98 3.42
N LEU A 82 13.20 -8.82 2.32
CA LEU A 82 11.90 -8.17 2.22
C LEU A 82 10.79 -9.22 2.17
N ARG A 83 9.79 -9.16 3.08
CA ARG A 83 8.61 -10.03 2.92
C ARG A 83 7.84 -9.63 1.66
N VAL A 84 7.66 -10.58 0.76
CA VAL A 84 6.95 -10.38 -0.52
C VAL A 84 5.60 -11.09 -0.57
N ALA A 85 5.34 -12.09 0.29
CA ALA A 85 4.01 -12.71 0.40
C ALA A 85 3.73 -13.29 1.79
N TYR A 86 2.45 -13.31 2.16
CA TYR A 86 1.92 -13.99 3.35
C TYR A 86 1.16 -15.25 2.93
N HIS A 87 1.50 -16.41 3.50
CA HIS A 87 0.81 -17.68 3.20
C HIS A 87 -0.30 -18.03 4.18
N GLY A 88 -0.29 -17.42 5.37
CA GLY A 88 -1.25 -17.62 6.46
C GLY A 88 -0.57 -18.15 7.71
N GLY A 89 -1.02 -17.73 8.89
CA GLY A 89 -0.28 -17.98 10.13
C GLY A 89 0.99 -17.11 10.20
N ALA A 90 2.11 -17.70 10.62
CA ALA A 90 3.42 -17.04 10.67
C ALA A 90 4.22 -17.19 9.35
N ASP A 91 3.66 -17.89 8.36
CA ASP A 91 4.41 -18.31 7.18
C ASP A 91 4.50 -17.20 6.13
N VAL A 92 5.72 -16.87 5.71
CA VAL A 92 6.01 -15.78 4.78
C VAL A 92 7.07 -16.17 3.76
N THR A 93 6.97 -15.64 2.54
CA THR A 93 8.09 -15.67 1.58
C THR A 93 8.84 -14.34 1.66
N VAL A 94 10.16 -14.44 1.73
CA VAL A 94 11.08 -13.30 1.86
C VAL A 94 12.03 -13.28 0.68
N LEU A 95 12.19 -12.12 0.06
CA LEU A 95 13.14 -11.83 -1.00
C LEU A 95 14.44 -11.26 -0.40
N LEU A 96 15.57 -11.92 -0.61
CA LEU A 96 16.87 -11.47 -0.10
C LEU A 96 17.41 -10.31 -0.93
N LEU A 97 17.83 -9.24 -0.27
CA LEU A 97 18.11 -7.94 -0.90
C LEU A 97 19.59 -7.71 -1.20
N THR A 98 20.49 -8.32 -0.43
CA THR A 98 21.93 -8.11 -0.59
C THR A 98 22.72 -9.39 -0.31
N GLY A 99 24.00 -9.42 -0.72
CA GLY A 99 24.92 -10.54 -0.47
C GLY A 99 24.87 -11.62 -1.55
N SER A 100 25.44 -12.79 -1.25
CA SER A 100 25.55 -13.92 -2.20
C SER A 100 24.21 -14.50 -2.66
N PHE A 101 23.13 -14.20 -1.93
CA PHE A 101 21.78 -14.67 -2.23
C PHE A 101 20.85 -13.56 -2.74
N THR A 102 21.38 -12.41 -3.16
CA THR A 102 20.57 -11.31 -3.70
C THR A 102 19.60 -11.80 -4.78
N GLY A 103 18.32 -11.44 -4.65
CA GLY A 103 17.26 -11.85 -5.58
C GLY A 103 16.64 -13.21 -5.30
N ARG A 104 17.23 -14.02 -4.41
CA ARG A 104 16.69 -15.33 -4.03
C ARG A 104 15.56 -15.20 -3.02
N LEU A 105 14.65 -16.17 -3.03
CA LEU A 105 13.56 -16.24 -2.07
C LEU A 105 13.82 -17.31 -1.01
N VAL A 106 13.33 -17.05 0.20
CA VAL A 106 13.33 -17.98 1.33
C VAL A 106 11.92 -18.04 1.87
N ASP A 107 11.42 -19.23 2.15
CA ASP A 107 10.19 -19.38 2.92
C ASP A 107 10.54 -19.50 4.39
N LEU A 108 9.87 -18.69 5.20
CA LEU A 108 9.85 -18.83 6.65
C LEU A 108 8.59 -19.59 7.01
N VAL A 109 8.75 -20.81 7.54
CA VAL A 109 7.63 -21.63 8.04
C VAL A 109 7.77 -21.73 9.56
N GLY A 110 6.88 -21.07 10.30
CA GLY A 110 7.09 -20.80 11.73
C GLY A 110 8.35 -19.96 12.02
N GLU A 111 8.99 -20.15 13.19
CA GLU A 111 10.19 -19.38 13.59
C GLU A 111 11.53 -20.00 13.12
N VAL A 112 11.55 -21.14 12.42
CA VAL A 112 12.76 -22.00 12.45
C VAL A 112 13.24 -22.52 11.09
N ARG A 113 12.43 -22.57 10.03
CA ARG A 113 12.87 -23.14 8.74
C ARG A 113 13.10 -22.07 7.69
N THR A 114 14.36 -21.96 7.24
CA THR A 114 14.85 -21.07 6.18
C THR A 114 15.45 -21.92 5.05
N GLU A 115 14.61 -22.42 4.14
CA GLU A 115 15.12 -23.06 2.92
C GLU A 115 15.08 -22.07 1.77
N VAL A 116 16.24 -21.91 1.09
CA VAL A 116 16.31 -21.10 -0.12
C VAL A 116 15.55 -21.81 -1.23
N ARG A 117 14.58 -21.11 -1.81
CA ARG A 117 13.73 -21.60 -2.88
C ARG A 117 14.54 -21.94 -4.14
N GLN A 118 14.05 -22.90 -4.91
CA GLN A 118 14.72 -23.37 -6.14
C GLN A 118 14.61 -22.35 -7.27
N GLU A 119 13.54 -21.55 -7.29
CA GLU A 119 13.36 -20.49 -8.28
C GLU A 119 14.50 -19.47 -8.21
N ARG A 120 14.94 -18.98 -9.37
CA ARG A 120 16.13 -18.13 -9.48
C ARG A 120 15.89 -16.73 -8.94
N ASP A 121 14.68 -16.22 -9.11
CA ASP A 121 14.29 -14.87 -8.72
C ASP A 121 12.79 -14.74 -8.45
N PHE A 122 12.38 -13.54 -8.04
CA PHE A 122 10.98 -13.19 -7.79
C PHE A 122 10.10 -13.44 -9.02
N THR A 123 10.58 -13.10 -10.21
CA THR A 123 9.79 -13.19 -11.45
C THR A 123 9.44 -14.64 -11.78
N GLU A 124 10.45 -15.51 -11.76
CA GLU A 124 10.26 -16.94 -11.99
C GLU A 124 9.32 -17.56 -10.95
N TRP A 125 9.51 -17.23 -9.68
CA TRP A 125 8.61 -17.67 -8.61
C TRP A 125 7.16 -17.23 -8.82
N TYR A 126 6.93 -15.94 -9.10
CA TYR A 126 5.58 -15.40 -9.25
C TYR A 126 4.87 -15.93 -10.50
N LEU A 127 5.59 -16.08 -11.61
CA LEU A 127 5.05 -16.67 -12.83
C LEU A 127 4.72 -18.16 -12.64
N ASN A 128 5.58 -18.91 -11.97
CA ASN A 128 5.31 -20.32 -11.65
C ASN A 128 4.05 -20.46 -10.79
N TRP A 129 3.86 -19.57 -9.80
CA TRP A 129 2.63 -19.52 -9.01
C TRP A 129 1.39 -19.22 -9.86
N LEU A 130 1.44 -18.18 -10.71
CA LEU A 130 0.32 -17.83 -11.59
C LEU A 130 -0.10 -19.00 -12.48
N MET A 131 0.88 -19.71 -13.06
CA MET A 131 0.64 -20.88 -13.90
C MET A 131 0.06 -22.05 -13.09
N ALA A 132 0.60 -22.33 -11.90
CA ALA A 132 0.14 -23.43 -11.05
C ALA A 132 -1.31 -23.24 -10.58
N GLU A 133 -1.70 -22.00 -10.24
CA GLU A 133 -3.06 -21.67 -9.80
C GLU A 133 -4.03 -21.41 -10.97
N GLY A 134 -3.56 -21.47 -12.22
CA GLY A 134 -4.38 -21.13 -13.40
C GLY A 134 -4.89 -19.69 -13.37
N VAL A 135 -4.19 -18.79 -12.67
CA VAL A 135 -4.57 -17.39 -12.53
C VAL A 135 -4.24 -16.66 -13.81
N SER A 136 -5.28 -16.17 -14.49
CA SER A 136 -5.11 -15.23 -15.57
C SER A 136 -5.25 -13.82 -15.03
N LEU A 137 -4.26 -12.96 -15.27
CA LEU A 137 -4.29 -11.53 -14.97
C LEU A 137 -5.28 -10.77 -15.86
N ARG A 138 -6.38 -11.40 -16.31
CA ARG A 138 -7.43 -10.72 -17.10
C ARG A 138 -7.99 -9.57 -16.26
N VAL A 139 -7.52 -8.37 -16.59
CA VAL A 139 -8.03 -7.13 -16.03
C VAL A 139 -9.42 -6.96 -16.62
N THR A 140 -10.47 -7.17 -15.82
CA THR A 140 -11.78 -6.63 -16.20
C THR A 140 -11.59 -5.11 -16.23
N PRO A 141 -11.77 -4.47 -17.40
CA PRO A 141 -11.60 -3.04 -17.52
C PRO A 141 -12.57 -2.35 -16.54
N PRO A 142 -12.15 -1.26 -15.89
CA PRO A 142 -13.06 -0.49 -15.06
C PRO A 142 -14.25 -0.02 -15.90
N ARG A 143 -15.41 0.11 -15.26
CA ARG A 143 -16.58 0.76 -15.86
C ARG A 143 -16.20 2.19 -16.29
N PRO A 144 -16.80 2.71 -17.37
CA PRO A 144 -16.55 4.10 -17.79
C PRO A 144 -16.82 5.08 -16.65
N GLU A 145 -16.06 6.17 -16.61
CA GLU A 145 -16.13 7.17 -15.54
C GLU A 145 -17.55 7.67 -15.26
N HIS A 146 -18.32 8.01 -16.29
CA HIS A 146 -19.71 8.47 -16.13
C HIS A 146 -20.61 7.44 -15.42
N VAL A 147 -20.43 6.14 -15.68
CA VAL A 147 -21.18 5.08 -15.01
C VAL A 147 -20.82 5.01 -13.53
N LEU A 148 -19.54 5.19 -13.21
CA LEU A 148 -19.06 5.20 -11.84
C LEU A 148 -19.59 6.42 -11.08
N VAL A 149 -19.56 7.60 -11.72
CA VAL A 149 -20.13 8.85 -11.19
C VAL A 149 -21.62 8.70 -10.90
N ASP A 150 -22.39 8.13 -11.83
CA ASP A 150 -23.83 7.87 -11.64
C ASP A 150 -24.09 6.97 -10.44
N VAL A 151 -23.25 5.94 -10.23
CA VAL A 151 -23.37 5.05 -9.07
C VAL A 151 -23.04 5.79 -7.77
N VAL A 152 -21.96 6.59 -7.75
CA VAL A 152 -21.58 7.39 -6.57
C VAL A 152 -22.67 8.39 -6.19
N LEU A 153 -23.35 8.99 -7.16
CA LEU A 153 -24.42 9.96 -6.91
C LEU A 153 -25.77 9.32 -6.59
N GLY A 154 -26.11 8.22 -7.23
CA GLY A 154 -27.48 7.69 -7.28
C GLY A 154 -27.72 6.41 -6.50
N SER A 155 -26.70 5.59 -6.21
CA SER A 155 -26.95 4.30 -5.56
C SER A 155 -27.33 4.48 -4.08
N PRO A 156 -28.46 3.87 -3.63
CA PRO A 156 -28.79 3.87 -2.21
C PRO A 156 -27.85 2.98 -1.39
N ASP A 157 -27.16 2.01 -2.01
CA ASP A 157 -26.24 1.10 -1.36
C ASP A 157 -24.85 1.73 -1.18
N GLY A 158 -24.48 2.01 0.07
CA GLY A 158 -23.16 2.55 0.40
C GLY A 158 -22.00 1.63 0.02
N ALA A 159 -22.20 0.30 -0.02
CA ALA A 159 -21.16 -0.63 -0.46
C ALA A 159 -20.94 -0.55 -1.98
N GLU A 160 -22.01 -0.35 -2.76
CA GLU A 160 -21.93 -0.14 -4.19
C GLU A 160 -21.25 1.20 -4.52
N ARG A 161 -21.63 2.27 -3.81
CA ARG A 161 -20.94 3.57 -3.91
C ARG A 161 -19.45 3.46 -3.58
N ALA A 162 -19.10 2.78 -2.49
CA ALA A 162 -17.71 2.60 -2.08
C ALA A 162 -16.91 1.82 -3.13
N ARG A 163 -17.52 0.80 -3.75
CA ARG A 163 -16.92 0.06 -4.86
C ARG A 163 -16.72 0.93 -6.09
N ALA A 164 -17.67 1.80 -6.41
CA ALA A 164 -17.53 2.75 -7.52
C ALA A 164 -16.39 3.73 -7.27
N VAL A 165 -16.27 4.31 -6.06
CA VAL A 165 -15.15 5.19 -5.70
C VAL A 165 -13.80 4.45 -5.80
N HIS A 166 -13.74 3.20 -5.32
CA HIS A 166 -12.54 2.39 -5.46
C HIS A 166 -12.18 2.14 -6.94
N GLU A 167 -13.18 1.87 -7.78
CA GLU A 167 -13.00 1.59 -9.20
C GLU A 167 -12.60 2.83 -10.02
N LEU A 168 -13.00 4.04 -9.61
CA LEU A 168 -12.50 5.29 -10.19
C LEU A 168 -10.98 5.38 -10.13
N GLY A 169 -10.36 4.83 -9.07
CA GLY A 169 -8.90 4.77 -8.96
C GLY A 169 -8.23 3.89 -10.00
N ALA A 170 -8.95 2.98 -10.66
CA ALA A 170 -8.42 2.13 -11.72
C ALA A 170 -8.50 2.78 -13.11
N LEU A 171 -9.11 3.96 -13.22
CA LEU A 171 -9.12 4.73 -14.45
C LEU A 171 -7.73 5.34 -14.71
N PRO A 172 -7.30 5.46 -15.98
CA PRO A 172 -6.05 6.09 -16.33
C PRO A 172 -6.03 7.57 -15.94
N ASP A 173 -7.17 8.24 -16.12
CA ASP A 173 -7.39 9.64 -15.78
C ASP A 173 -8.75 9.78 -15.10
N VAL A 174 -8.84 10.71 -14.16
CA VAL A 174 -10.08 11.06 -13.45
C VAL A 174 -10.36 12.54 -13.68
N ALA A 175 -11.54 12.88 -14.18
CA ALA A 175 -11.89 14.27 -14.48
C ALA A 175 -11.95 15.14 -13.21
N ALA A 176 -11.65 16.43 -13.34
CA ALA A 176 -11.67 17.38 -12.23
C ALA A 176 -13.01 17.40 -11.48
N GLY A 177 -14.14 17.34 -12.21
CA GLY A 177 -15.47 17.27 -11.60
C GLY A 177 -15.71 15.99 -10.79
N THR A 178 -15.07 14.88 -11.18
CA THR A 178 -15.11 13.62 -10.42
C THR A 178 -14.23 13.69 -9.17
N VAL A 179 -13.10 14.40 -9.23
CA VAL A 179 -12.29 14.69 -8.04
C VAL A 179 -13.09 15.51 -7.03
N GLU A 180 -13.76 16.58 -7.46
CA GLU A 180 -14.64 17.38 -6.59
C GLU A 180 -15.76 16.53 -5.96
N LEU A 181 -16.37 15.63 -6.74
CA LEU A 181 -17.37 14.68 -6.25
C LEU A 181 -16.78 13.77 -5.16
N VAL A 182 -15.58 13.23 -5.37
CA VAL A 182 -14.88 12.36 -4.41
C VAL A 182 -14.54 13.13 -3.13
N GLU A 183 -14.12 14.39 -3.21
CA GLU A 183 -13.89 15.25 -2.04
C GLU A 183 -15.19 15.44 -1.23
N GLN A 184 -16.32 15.72 -1.90
CA GLN A 184 -17.61 15.82 -1.22
C GLN A 184 -18.02 14.50 -0.57
N ALA A 185 -17.81 13.38 -1.26
CA ALA A 185 -18.09 12.05 -0.75
C ALA A 185 -17.24 11.75 0.50
N ALA A 186 -15.95 12.11 0.50
CA ALA A 186 -15.06 11.96 1.66
C ALA A 186 -15.57 12.71 2.91
N LEU A 187 -16.17 13.89 2.71
CA LEU A 187 -16.63 14.75 3.79
C LEU A 187 -18.04 14.41 4.29
N ARG A 188 -18.93 13.95 3.40
CA ARG A 188 -20.38 13.97 3.64
C ARG A 188 -21.11 12.66 3.42
N ASP A 189 -20.51 11.66 2.77
CA ASP A 189 -21.24 10.42 2.50
C ASP A 189 -21.62 9.72 3.83
N PRO A 190 -22.88 9.29 4.00
CA PRO A 190 -23.31 8.63 5.24
C PRO A 190 -22.57 7.32 5.51
N CYS A 191 -22.13 6.62 4.47
CA CYS A 191 -21.42 5.35 4.57
C CYS A 191 -19.92 5.57 4.86
N PRO A 192 -19.39 5.05 5.99
CA PRO A 192 -17.96 5.17 6.29
C PRO A 192 -17.07 4.44 5.27
N GLY A 193 -17.61 3.44 4.58
CA GLY A 193 -16.89 2.74 3.50
C GLY A 193 -16.63 3.66 2.31
N VAL A 194 -17.59 4.53 1.95
CA VAL A 194 -17.42 5.51 0.87
C VAL A 194 -16.39 6.55 1.28
N ARG A 195 -16.51 7.12 2.49
CA ARG A 195 -15.56 8.12 2.99
C ARG A 195 -14.13 7.57 3.03
N PHE A 196 -13.96 6.32 3.47
CA PHE A 196 -12.65 5.65 3.45
C PHE A 196 -12.09 5.52 2.04
N GLN A 197 -12.89 5.05 1.07
CA GLN A 197 -12.44 4.88 -0.30
C GLN A 197 -12.14 6.21 -0.99
N ALA A 198 -12.89 7.26 -0.66
CA ALA A 198 -12.63 8.59 -1.18
C ALA A 198 -11.30 9.15 -0.65
N VAL A 199 -11.08 9.08 0.67
CA VAL A 199 -9.78 9.44 1.29
C VAL A 199 -8.64 8.63 0.70
N GLN A 200 -8.86 7.35 0.44
CA GLN A 200 -7.88 6.48 -0.20
C GLN A 200 -7.54 6.95 -1.62
N LEU A 201 -8.55 7.16 -2.46
CA LEU A 201 -8.38 7.60 -3.84
C LEU A 201 -7.62 8.92 -3.93
N MET A 202 -7.96 9.90 -3.09
CA MET A 202 -7.26 11.19 -3.09
C MET A 202 -5.77 11.05 -2.79
N GLY A 203 -5.41 10.16 -1.86
CA GLY A 203 -4.01 9.89 -1.55
C GLY A 203 -3.30 9.03 -2.61
N GLU A 204 -4.00 8.17 -3.35
CA GLU A 204 -3.45 7.46 -4.50
C GLU A 204 -3.19 8.38 -5.71
N LEU A 205 -4.00 9.43 -5.85
CA LEU A 205 -3.85 10.47 -6.86
C LEU A 205 -2.91 11.60 -6.40
N ASP A 206 -2.29 11.46 -5.22
CA ASP A 206 -1.41 12.46 -4.61
C ASP A 206 -2.01 13.88 -4.57
N LEU A 207 -3.33 13.98 -4.38
CA LEU A 207 -4.04 15.26 -4.37
C LEU A 207 -3.69 16.06 -3.09
N PRO A 208 -3.37 17.36 -3.19
CA PRO A 208 -3.01 18.20 -2.05
C PRO A 208 -4.25 18.68 -1.24
N VAL A 209 -5.19 17.77 -0.93
CA VAL A 209 -6.47 18.05 -0.28
C VAL A 209 -6.37 18.02 1.26
N VAL A 210 -5.42 18.78 1.78
CA VAL A 210 -5.08 18.84 3.22
C VAL A 210 -6.31 19.03 4.11
N GLY A 211 -7.20 19.97 3.75
CA GLY A 211 -8.41 20.24 4.53
C GLY A 211 -9.33 19.02 4.65
N VAL A 212 -9.41 18.19 3.60
CA VAL A 212 -10.21 16.97 3.62
C VAL A 212 -9.59 15.92 4.54
N TYR A 213 -8.26 15.77 4.53
CA TYR A 213 -7.57 14.87 5.45
C TYR A 213 -7.74 15.30 6.92
N LEU A 214 -7.61 16.60 7.21
CA LEU A 214 -7.83 17.14 8.56
C LEU A 214 -9.27 16.94 9.05
N ALA A 215 -10.27 17.04 8.16
CA ALA A 215 -11.65 16.71 8.49
C ALA A 215 -11.81 15.20 8.76
N ALA A 216 -11.24 14.35 7.91
CA ALA A 216 -11.30 12.90 8.03
C ALA A 216 -10.56 12.34 9.25
N LEU A 217 -9.56 13.05 9.79
CA LEU A 217 -8.95 12.73 11.09
C LEU A 217 -9.93 12.84 12.27
N ARG A 218 -11.02 13.59 12.11
CA ARG A 218 -12.10 13.73 13.11
C ARG A 218 -13.29 12.81 12.82
N ASP A 219 -13.17 11.92 11.84
CA ASP A 219 -14.25 11.02 11.42
C ASP A 219 -14.67 10.07 12.56
N PRO A 220 -15.97 9.76 12.72
CA PRO A 220 -16.43 8.76 13.68
C PRO A 220 -15.81 7.37 13.47
N SER A 221 -15.54 7.00 12.21
CA SER A 221 -14.95 5.73 11.83
C SER A 221 -13.44 5.73 12.04
N ARG A 222 -12.98 4.79 12.85
CA ARG A 222 -11.55 4.53 13.10
C ARG A 222 -10.77 4.29 11.81
N SER A 223 -11.35 3.56 10.86
CA SER A 223 -10.68 3.23 9.60
C SER A 223 -10.45 4.47 8.74
N VAL A 224 -11.40 5.41 8.75
CA VAL A 224 -11.28 6.68 8.00
C VAL A 224 -10.21 7.56 8.65
N ARG A 225 -10.22 7.72 9.98
CA ARG A 225 -9.18 8.49 10.70
C ARG A 225 -7.78 7.99 10.40
N ARG A 226 -7.56 6.67 10.53
CA ARG A 226 -6.27 6.05 10.26
C ARG A 226 -5.80 6.28 8.83
N ARG A 227 -6.72 6.15 7.86
CA ARG A 227 -6.38 6.38 6.46
C ARG A 227 -6.00 7.83 6.19
N ALA A 228 -6.75 8.77 6.75
CA ALA A 228 -6.47 10.20 6.61
C ALA A 228 -5.12 10.57 7.23
N LEU A 229 -4.77 9.99 8.39
CA LEU A 229 -3.47 10.18 9.01
C LEU A 229 -2.33 9.75 8.08
N VAL A 230 -2.44 8.56 7.47
CA VAL A 230 -1.43 8.06 6.54
C VAL A 230 -1.18 9.04 5.41
N HIS A 231 -2.24 9.57 4.78
CA HIS A 231 -2.11 10.47 3.63
C HIS A 231 -1.67 11.87 4.01
N LEU A 232 -2.17 12.41 5.13
CA LEU A 232 -1.69 13.69 5.65
C LEU A 232 -0.20 13.64 5.97
N LEU A 233 0.29 12.54 6.55
CA LEU A 233 1.70 12.36 6.87
C LEU A 233 2.55 12.01 5.62
N ARG A 234 1.94 11.77 4.45
CA ARG A 234 2.66 11.72 3.17
C ARG A 234 2.83 13.10 2.55
N LEU A 235 1.90 14.02 2.82
CA LEU A 235 1.95 15.40 2.33
C LEU A 235 2.96 16.23 3.13
N ALA A 236 4.25 16.06 2.83
CA ALA A 236 5.39 16.85 3.31
C ALA A 236 5.31 17.28 4.79
N GLY A 237 6.14 16.64 5.62
CA GLY A 237 6.24 16.91 7.05
C GLY A 237 6.38 18.40 7.43
N ASP A 238 6.89 19.26 6.55
CA ASP A 238 7.17 20.67 6.84
C ASP A 238 5.98 21.64 6.68
N THR A 239 4.75 21.14 6.59
CA THR A 239 3.55 21.99 6.53
C THR A 239 2.91 22.17 7.91
N SER A 240 2.22 23.30 8.13
CA SER A 240 1.41 23.52 9.34
C SER A 240 0.34 22.43 9.54
N ALA A 241 -0.09 21.82 8.44
CA ALA A 241 -1.03 20.72 8.40
C ALA A 241 -0.54 19.45 9.10
N TRP A 242 0.77 19.19 9.05
CA TRP A 242 1.37 18.08 9.78
C TRP A 242 1.18 18.23 11.28
N GLN A 243 1.53 19.40 11.82
CA GLN A 243 1.40 19.68 13.25
C GLN A 243 -0.07 19.72 13.69
N GLU A 244 -0.95 20.27 12.86
CA GLU A 244 -2.39 20.22 13.11
C GLU A 244 -2.91 18.78 13.12
N GLY A 245 -2.48 17.94 12.18
CA GLY A 245 -2.84 16.53 12.10
C GLY A 245 -2.44 15.74 13.34
N LEU A 246 -1.18 15.92 13.80
CA LEU A 246 -0.70 15.31 15.03
C LEU A 246 -1.51 15.77 16.25
N ALA A 247 -1.79 17.07 16.35
CA ALA A 247 -2.60 17.61 17.45
C ALA A 247 -4.03 17.01 17.46
N VAL A 248 -4.67 16.89 16.29
CA VAL A 248 -5.98 16.24 16.16
C VAL A 248 -5.91 14.79 16.61
N VAL A 249 -4.94 14.01 16.13
CA VAL A 249 -4.81 12.59 16.50
C VAL A 249 -4.55 12.40 17.98
N ARG A 250 -3.62 13.18 18.56
CA ARG A 250 -3.29 13.15 20.00
C ARG A 250 -4.45 13.54 20.91
N SER A 251 -5.42 14.29 20.39
CA SER A 251 -6.67 14.62 21.11
C SER A 251 -7.71 13.49 21.11
N THR A 252 -7.52 12.44 20.31
CA THR A 252 -8.46 11.31 20.23
C THR A 252 -8.17 10.27 21.32
N SER A 253 -9.17 9.44 21.64
CA SER A 253 -9.01 8.30 22.54
C SER A 253 -8.43 7.03 21.88
N ASP A 254 -8.04 7.09 20.60
CA ASP A 254 -7.52 5.93 19.86
C ASP A 254 -6.00 5.78 20.07
N ALA A 255 -5.62 5.16 21.19
CA ALA A 255 -4.22 4.98 21.59
C ALA A 255 -3.32 4.39 20.50
N ALA A 256 -3.84 3.48 19.67
CA ALA A 256 -3.05 2.90 18.59
C ALA A 256 -2.80 3.88 17.44
N THR A 257 -3.75 4.77 17.15
CA THR A 257 -3.57 5.82 16.13
C THR A 257 -2.65 6.93 16.64
N VAL A 258 -2.68 7.23 17.95
CA VAL A 258 -1.72 8.13 18.62
C VAL A 258 -0.29 7.57 18.56
N HIS A 259 -0.11 6.30 18.93
CA HIS A 259 1.20 5.65 18.86
C HIS A 259 1.80 5.66 17.45
N ILE A 260 0.95 5.42 16.44
CA ILE A 260 1.35 5.55 15.03
C ILE A 260 1.80 6.98 14.74
N ALA A 261 1.01 8.00 15.10
CA ALA A 261 1.38 9.40 14.89
C ALA A 261 2.73 9.79 15.53
N ASP A 262 2.98 9.34 16.76
CA ASP A 262 4.20 9.68 17.50
C ASP A 262 5.45 9.00 16.92
N ASP A 263 5.38 7.72 16.55
CA ASP A 263 6.46 6.99 15.87
C ASP A 263 6.90 7.71 14.58
N LEU A 264 5.96 8.35 13.90
CA LEU A 264 6.21 9.02 12.63
C LEU A 264 6.84 10.38 12.78
N GLU A 265 6.43 11.13 13.81
CA GLU A 265 7.09 12.37 14.15
C GLU A 265 8.54 12.10 14.57
N GLU A 266 8.79 11.03 15.33
CA GLU A 266 10.15 10.64 15.70
C GLU A 266 11.00 10.27 14.47
N ARG A 267 10.45 9.48 13.54
CA ARG A 267 11.14 9.12 12.29
C ARG A 267 11.38 10.33 11.38
N ARG A 268 10.42 11.23 11.27
CA ARG A 268 10.58 12.50 10.53
C ARG A 268 11.71 13.32 11.15
N ALA A 269 11.73 13.49 12.47
CA ALA A 269 12.79 14.23 13.17
C ALA A 269 14.19 13.62 12.95
N ARG A 270 14.26 12.30 12.70
CA ARG A 270 15.50 11.58 12.32
C ARG A 270 15.85 11.66 10.83
N GLY A 271 15.07 12.36 10.01
CA GLY A 271 15.30 12.48 8.56
C GLY A 271 15.00 11.22 7.76
N THR A 272 14.24 10.28 8.31
CA THR A 272 13.89 8.98 7.68
C THR A 272 12.58 9.06 6.88
N VAL A 273 11.98 10.25 6.75
CA VAL A 273 10.74 10.50 5.99
C VAL A 273 11.02 11.47 4.83
N ILE A 274 10.47 11.11 3.68
CA ILE A 274 10.57 11.69 2.33
C ILE A 274 10.91 13.21 2.29
N PRO A 275 12.10 13.60 1.81
CA PRO A 275 12.41 14.98 1.45
C PRO A 275 11.60 15.48 0.24
N GLU A 276 11.25 16.76 0.27
CA GLU A 276 10.46 17.50 -0.73
C GLU A 276 11.04 17.48 -2.17
N GLU A 277 12.33 17.22 -2.30
CA GLU A 277 13.13 17.36 -3.52
C GLU A 277 12.69 16.45 -4.68
N VAL A 278 11.92 15.40 -4.41
CA VAL A 278 11.46 14.45 -5.44
C VAL A 278 10.22 14.95 -6.21
N ARG A 279 9.57 16.04 -5.75
CA ARG A 279 8.34 16.55 -6.38
C ARG A 279 8.54 17.54 -7.53
N GLN A 280 9.74 18.08 -7.72
CA GLN A 280 10.02 19.11 -8.74
C GLN A 280 10.63 18.56 -10.04
N ALA A 281 10.75 17.23 -10.16
CA ALA A 281 11.22 16.57 -11.38
C ALA A 281 10.13 15.69 -12.00
N SER A 282 9.06 16.32 -12.51
CA SER A 282 8.14 15.77 -13.52
C SER A 282 7.39 16.91 -14.19
#